data_AF-A0A7Y6GE21-F1
#
_entry.id   AF-A0A7Y6GE21-F1
#
_cell.length_a   1.000
_cell.length_b   1.000
_cell.length_c   1.000
_cell.angle_alpha   90.00
_cell.angle_beta   90.00
_cell.angle_gamma   90.00
#
_symmetry.space_group_name_H-M   'P 1'
#
loop_
_entity.id
_entity.type
_entity.pdbx_description
1 polymer ?
#
loop_
_entity_poly.entity_id
_entity_poly.type
_entity_poly.pdbx_seq_one_letter_code
_entity_poly.pdbx_strand_id
1 'polypeptide(L)'
;MTDTCPIPSRTAMRDTADVIPADLPQPVLDLFAALAESLNVPLPSTDPDDERAYQRLMEHRVTHVRVLLESVLNHPQVAINRDAADVRAYAEQTPVTYRTFAEQQAKGSGEGR
;
A
#
# COMPACT_ATOMS: atom_id res chain seq x y z
N MET A 1 35.21 -3.32 -52.68
CA MET A 1 35.49 -3.32 -51.23
C MET A 1 34.89 -2.06 -50.62
N THR A 2 33.65 -2.15 -50.18
CA THR A 2 33.03 -1.23 -49.21
C THR A 2 32.04 -2.08 -48.41
N ASP A 3 32.55 -2.70 -47.35
CA ASP A 3 31.77 -3.37 -46.32
C ASP A 3 30.89 -2.33 -45.64
N THR A 4 29.58 -2.41 -45.87
CA THR A 4 28.59 -1.65 -45.10
C THR A 4 28.03 -2.61 -44.06
N CYS A 5 28.50 -2.47 -42.82
CA CYS A 5 27.97 -3.18 -41.67
C CYS A 5 26.53 -2.70 -41.42
N PRO A 6 25.50 -3.56 -41.39
CA PRO A 6 24.16 -3.11 -41.08
C PRO A 6 24.06 -2.79 -39.57
N ILE A 7 23.60 -1.59 -39.26
CA ILE A 7 23.19 -1.21 -37.90
C ILE A 7 21.99 -2.11 -37.55
N PRO A 8 22.00 -2.88 -36.45
CA PRO A 8 20.84 -3.65 -36.07
C PRO A 8 19.70 -2.70 -35.69
N SER A 9 18.60 -2.78 -36.44
CA SER A 9 17.35 -2.09 -36.12
C SER A 9 16.91 -2.43 -34.70
N ARG A 10 16.34 -1.43 -34.02
CA ARG A 10 15.80 -1.41 -32.64
C ARG A 10 14.68 -2.44 -32.35
N THR A 11 14.52 -3.45 -33.19
CA THR A 11 13.42 -4.41 -33.22
C THR A 11 13.82 -5.80 -32.69
N ALA A 12 15.09 -6.06 -32.38
CA ALA A 12 15.58 -7.40 -32.03
C ALA A 12 15.90 -7.63 -30.53
N MET A 13 15.18 -6.98 -29.59
CA MET A 13 15.34 -7.31 -28.17
C MET A 13 14.06 -7.06 -27.33
N ARG A 14 12.91 -7.49 -27.86
CA ARG A 14 11.69 -7.71 -27.09
C ARG A 14 11.08 -9.04 -27.54
N ASP A 15 11.78 -10.12 -27.23
CA ASP A 15 11.21 -11.45 -27.35
C ASP A 15 11.78 -12.38 -26.27
N THR A 16 11.72 -11.92 -25.03
CA THR A 16 11.21 -12.80 -23.99
C THR A 16 9.78 -12.36 -23.84
N ALA A 17 8.86 -13.13 -24.41
CA ALA A 17 7.45 -13.05 -24.10
C ALA A 17 7.31 -12.73 -22.62
N ASP A 18 6.77 -11.55 -22.37
CA ASP A 18 6.25 -11.10 -21.09
C ASP A 18 5.11 -12.07 -20.77
N VAL A 19 5.47 -13.25 -20.26
CA VAL A 19 4.51 -14.15 -19.65
C VAL A 19 4.08 -13.41 -18.41
N ILE A 20 3.05 -12.59 -18.53
CA ILE A 20 2.27 -12.16 -17.38
C ILE A 20 1.83 -13.48 -16.75
N PRO A 21 2.39 -13.89 -15.60
CA PRO A 21 1.89 -15.08 -14.94
C PRO A 21 0.41 -14.83 -14.69
N ALA A 22 -0.43 -15.81 -15.05
CA ALA A 22 -1.89 -15.67 -14.94
C ALA A 22 -2.34 -15.28 -13.52
N ASP A 23 -1.47 -15.53 -12.54
CA ASP A 23 -1.60 -15.14 -11.14
C ASP A 23 -0.34 -14.41 -10.64
N LEU A 24 -0.54 -13.40 -9.79
CA LEU A 24 0.54 -12.74 -9.07
C LEU A 24 1.19 -13.72 -8.05
N PRO A 25 2.51 -13.66 -7.84
CA PRO A 25 3.16 -14.45 -6.80
C PRO A 25 2.55 -14.18 -5.41
N GLN A 26 2.40 -15.22 -4.58
CA GLN A 26 1.83 -15.10 -3.23
C GLN A 26 2.46 -13.98 -2.38
N PRO A 27 3.80 -13.79 -2.36
CA PRO A 27 4.40 -12.70 -1.57
C PRO A 27 3.95 -11.29 -2.02
N VAL A 28 3.63 -11.12 -3.30
CA VAL A 28 3.10 -9.86 -3.84
C VAL A 28 1.66 -9.65 -3.39
N LEU A 29 0.84 -10.71 -3.42
CA LEU A 29 -0.53 -10.67 -2.90
C LEU A 29 -0.54 -10.35 -1.40
N ASP A 30 0.34 -10.96 -0.61
CA ASP A 30 0.46 -10.72 0.83
C ASP A 30 0.86 -9.28 1.12
N LEU A 31 1.80 -8.72 0.33
CA LEU A 31 2.18 -7.31 0.43
C LEU A 31 0.99 -6.40 0.12
N PHE A 32 0.26 -6.63 -0.97
CA PHE A 32 -0.92 -5.84 -1.31
C PHE A 32 -2.03 -5.95 -0.26
N ALA A 33 -2.24 -7.13 0.30
CA ALA A 33 -3.16 -7.33 1.41
C ALA A 33 -2.75 -6.50 2.63
N ALA A 34 -1.47 -6.53 3.02
CA ALA A 34 -0.97 -5.74 4.16
C ALA A 34 -1.08 -4.22 3.90
N LEU A 35 -0.82 -3.76 2.67
CA LEU A 35 -1.01 -2.35 2.30
C LEU A 35 -2.49 -1.95 2.40
N ALA A 36 -3.39 -2.77 1.86
CA ALA A 36 -4.83 -2.53 1.94
C ALA A 36 -5.33 -2.53 3.39
N GLU A 37 -4.90 -3.49 4.21
CA GLU A 37 -5.17 -3.55 5.65
C GLU A 37 -4.67 -2.30 6.37
N SER A 38 -3.46 -1.83 6.05
CA SER A 38 -2.88 -0.63 6.66
C SER A 38 -3.67 0.63 6.33
N LEU A 39 -4.26 0.74 5.14
CA LEU A 39 -5.05 1.90 4.72
C LEU A 39 -6.53 1.79 5.08
N ASN A 40 -6.99 0.60 5.48
CA ASN A 40 -8.36 0.36 5.91
C ASN A 40 -8.57 0.86 7.34
N VAL A 41 -8.74 2.18 7.47
CA VAL A 41 -8.91 2.88 8.74
C VAL A 41 -10.40 3.21 8.95
N PRO A 42 -10.99 2.96 10.14
CA PRO A 42 -12.41 3.23 10.40
C PRO A 42 -12.75 4.72 10.24
N LEU A 43 -13.96 5.03 9.78
CA LEU A 43 -14.42 6.42 9.73
C LEU A 43 -14.49 7.03 11.15
N PRO A 44 -14.02 8.29 11.33
CA PRO A 44 -14.13 8.99 12.60
C PRO A 44 -15.58 9.34 12.93
N SER A 45 -15.83 9.61 14.20
CA SER A 45 -17.10 10.22 14.63
C SER A 45 -17.25 11.63 14.03
N THR A 46 -18.43 12.23 14.20
CA THR A 46 -18.69 13.61 13.75
C THR A 46 -18.00 14.67 14.63
N ASP A 47 -17.26 14.28 15.67
CA ASP A 47 -16.49 15.20 16.50
C ASP A 47 -15.28 15.76 15.72
N PRO A 48 -15.08 17.09 15.69
CA PRO A 48 -13.92 17.70 15.02
C PRO A 48 -12.55 17.19 15.51
N ASP A 49 -12.43 16.77 16.77
CA ASP A 49 -11.18 16.20 17.29
C ASP A 49 -10.90 14.80 16.74
N ASP A 50 -11.93 13.97 16.59
CA ASP A 50 -11.83 12.65 15.97
C ASP A 50 -11.45 12.76 14.49
N GLU A 51 -12.05 13.71 13.76
CA GLU A 51 -11.70 14.01 12.36
C GLU A 51 -10.21 14.42 12.24
N ARG A 52 -9.73 15.33 13.11
CA ARG A 52 -8.31 15.72 13.11
C ARG A 52 -7.37 14.57 13.42
N ALA A 53 -7.74 13.68 14.33
CA ALA A 53 -6.96 12.49 14.67
C ALA A 53 -6.93 11.49 13.49
N TYR A 54 -8.07 11.27 12.83
CA TYR A 54 -8.18 10.46 11.62
C TYR A 54 -7.29 10.99 10.49
N GLN A 55 -7.36 12.29 10.19
CA GLN A 55 -6.57 12.89 9.10
C GLN A 55 -5.07 12.73 9.35
N ARG A 56 -4.60 12.96 10.59
CA ARG A 56 -3.19 12.75 10.97
C ARG A 56 -2.77 11.29 10.82
N LEU A 57 -3.62 10.35 11.24
CA LEU A 57 -3.35 8.92 11.09
C LEU A 57 -3.25 8.51 9.61
N MET A 58 -4.19 8.97 8.79
CA MET A 58 -4.20 8.69 7.36
C MET A 58 -2.99 9.28 6.64
N GLU A 59 -2.63 10.54 6.93
CA GLU A 59 -1.44 11.17 6.37
C GLU A 59 -0.19 10.34 6.68
N HIS A 60 -0.05 9.89 7.92
CA HIS A 60 1.07 9.07 8.36
C HIS A 60 1.13 7.71 7.66
N ARG A 61 -0.01 6.99 7.58
CA ARG A 61 -0.10 5.67 6.93
C ARG A 61 0.12 5.74 5.42
N VAL A 62 -0.48 6.72 4.74
CA VAL A 62 -0.26 6.95 3.30
C VAL A 62 1.19 7.30 3.02
N THR A 63 1.82 8.14 3.85
CA THR A 63 3.23 8.50 3.70
C THR A 63 4.12 7.26 3.82
N HIS A 64 3.88 6.41 4.81
CA HIS A 64 4.63 5.16 4.98
C HIS A 64 4.49 4.22 3.78
N VAL A 65 3.26 3.97 3.33
CA VAL A 65 2.97 3.15 2.14
C VAL A 65 3.66 3.70 0.90
N ARG A 66 3.63 5.02 0.70
CA ARG A 66 4.28 5.66 -0.43
C ARG A 66 5.80 5.48 -0.39
N VAL A 67 6.44 5.71 0.76
CA VAL A 67 7.88 5.51 0.93
C VAL A 67 8.28 4.06 0.68
N LEU A 68 7.48 3.11 1.17
CA LEU A 68 7.70 1.69 0.92
C LEU A 68 7.64 1.36 -0.56
N LEU A 69 6.57 1.78 -1.27
CA LEU A 69 6.40 1.53 -2.69
C LEU A 69 7.51 2.19 -3.53
N GLU A 70 7.87 3.44 -3.24
CA GLU A 70 8.98 4.12 -3.90
C GLU A 70 10.31 3.39 -3.66
N SER A 71 10.51 2.82 -2.47
CA SER A 71 11.70 2.01 -2.17
C SER A 71 11.73 0.70 -2.96
N VAL A 72 10.59 0.01 -3.08
CA VAL A 72 10.47 -1.22 -3.88
C VAL A 72 10.73 -0.95 -5.36
N LEU A 73 10.15 0.13 -5.90
CA LEU A 73 10.25 0.46 -7.32
C LEU A 73 11.65 0.95 -7.73
N ASN A 74 12.33 1.72 -6.88
CA ASN A 74 13.63 2.31 -7.22
C ASN A 74 14.83 1.48 -6.70
N HIS A 75 14.62 0.66 -5.67
CA HIS A 75 15.68 -0.10 -5.00
C HIS A 75 15.24 -1.54 -4.64
N PRO A 76 14.81 -2.35 -5.63
CA PRO A 76 14.21 -3.68 -5.40
C PRO A 76 15.13 -4.62 -4.59
N GLN A 77 16.45 -4.53 -4.78
CA GLN A 77 17.45 -5.34 -4.07
C GLN A 77 17.57 -5.05 -2.57
N VAL A 78 17.15 -3.86 -2.11
CA VAL A 78 17.13 -3.48 -0.68
C VAL A 78 15.74 -3.73 -0.09
N ALA A 79 14.70 -3.61 -0.92
CA ALA A 79 13.31 -3.68 -0.50
C ALA A 79 12.78 -5.12 -0.32
N ILE A 80 13.43 -6.14 -0.87
CA ILE A 80 13.05 -7.57 -0.71
C ILE A 80 12.98 -8.00 0.77
N ASN A 81 13.69 -7.33 1.67
CA ASN A 81 13.63 -7.61 3.11
C ASN A 81 12.47 -6.90 3.83
N ARG A 82 11.68 -6.07 3.14
CA ARG A 82 10.46 -5.45 3.69
C ARG A 82 9.23 -6.15 3.13
N ASP A 83 8.71 -7.08 3.92
CA ASP A 83 7.58 -7.91 3.56
C ASP A 83 6.26 -7.40 4.17
N ALA A 84 5.20 -8.17 3.97
CA ALA A 84 3.88 -7.89 4.52
C ALA A 84 3.88 -7.76 6.07
N ALA A 85 4.82 -8.41 6.77
CA ALA A 85 4.90 -8.35 8.23
C ALA A 85 5.38 -6.97 8.71
N ASP A 86 6.34 -6.36 8.02
CA ASP A 86 6.82 -5.01 8.35
C ASP A 86 5.71 -3.97 8.21
N VAL A 87 4.88 -4.08 7.17
CA VAL A 87 3.73 -3.19 6.96
C VAL A 87 2.72 -3.32 8.10
N ARG A 88 2.45 -4.54 8.54
CA ARG A 88 1.54 -4.80 9.67
C ARG A 88 2.12 -4.29 10.99
N ALA A 89 3.40 -4.55 11.26
CA ALA A 89 4.09 -4.06 12.45
C ALA A 89 4.06 -2.54 12.54
N TYR A 90 4.15 -1.83 11.41
CA TYR A 90 4.00 -0.38 11.37
C TYR A 90 2.57 0.08 11.69
N ALA A 91 1.56 -0.62 11.15
CA ALA A 91 0.16 -0.32 11.43
C ALA A 91 -0.17 -0.52 12.93
N GLU A 92 0.45 -1.51 13.58
CA GLU A 92 0.34 -1.74 15.03
C GLU A 92 0.98 -0.63 15.86
N GLN A 93 2.09 -0.04 15.39
CA GLN A 93 2.72 1.13 16.03
C GLN A 93 1.90 2.41 15.89
N THR A 94 0.93 2.44 14.98
CA THR A 94 0.05 3.59 14.73
C THR A 94 -1.43 3.20 14.86
N PRO A 95 -1.88 2.88 16.09
CA PRO A 95 -3.25 2.43 16.32
C PRO A 95 -4.26 3.56 16.10
N VAL A 96 -5.51 3.16 15.85
CA VAL A 96 -6.67 4.07 15.87
C VAL A 96 -6.86 4.57 17.31
N THR A 97 -6.93 5.89 17.47
CA THR A 97 -6.99 6.55 18.79
C THR A 97 -8.20 7.47 18.96
N TYR A 98 -9.00 7.64 17.91
CA TYR A 98 -10.22 8.44 17.91
C TYR A 98 -11.44 7.55 18.03
N ARG A 99 -12.57 8.14 18.42
CA ARG A 99 -13.85 7.44 18.43
C ARG A 99 -14.36 7.28 17.00
N THR A 100 -14.80 6.08 16.66
CA THR A 100 -15.30 5.76 15.33
C THR A 100 -16.77 6.11 15.16
N PHE A 101 -17.20 6.29 13.91
CA PHE A 101 -18.62 6.48 13.57
C PHE A 101 -19.49 5.28 14.01
N ALA A 102 -18.96 4.06 13.94
CA ALA A 102 -19.67 2.86 14.40
C ALA A 102 -19.93 2.90 15.91
N GLU A 103 -18.94 3.30 16.70
CA GLU A 103 -19.09 3.51 18.16
C GLU A 103 -20.00 4.71 18.49
N GLN A 104 -20.08 5.71 17.60
CA GLN A 104 -21.05 6.80 17.71
C GLN A 104 -22.48 6.28 17.57
N GLN A 105 -22.76 5.53 16.51
CA GLN A 105 -24.08 4.95 16.25
C GLN A 105 -24.53 3.99 17.36
N ALA A 106 -23.63 3.11 17.81
CA ALA A 106 -23.94 2.15 18.87
C ALA A 106 -24.41 2.81 20.17
N LYS A 107 -23.86 3.99 20.53
CA LYS A 107 -24.34 4.73 21.71
C LYS A 107 -25.68 5.44 21.45
N GLY A 108 -25.89 6.01 20.26
CA GLY A 108 -27.14 6.68 19.90
C GLY A 108 -28.36 5.75 19.85
N SER A 109 -28.15 4.47 19.52
CA SER A 109 -29.22 3.45 19.53
C SER A 109 -29.57 2.91 20.92
N GLY A 110 -28.76 3.16 21.95
CA GLY A 110 -28.96 2.65 23.32
C GLY A 110 -29.82 3.54 24.21
N GLU A 111 -30.07 4.79 23.82
CA GLU A 111 -30.70 5.83 24.66
C GLU A 111 -32.23 5.99 24.42
N GLY A 112 -32.83 5.07 23.67
CA GLY A 112 -34.25 5.10 23.28
C GLY A 112 -35.08 3.90 23.71
N ARG A 113 -34.80 3.28 24.86
CA ARG A 113 -35.55 2.13 25.39
C ARG A 113 -36.08 2.35 26.79
#